data_AF-A0A7X7UZR6-F1
#
_entry.id   AF-A0A7X7UZR6-F1
#
_cell.length_a   1.000
_cell.length_b   1.000
_cell.length_c   1.000
_cell.angle_alpha   90.00
_cell.angle_beta   90.00
_cell.angle_gamma   90.00
#
_symmetry.space_group_name_H-M   'P 1'
#
loop_
_entity.id
_entity.type
_entity.pdbx_description
1 polymer ?
#
loop_
_entity_poly.entity_id
_entity_poly.type
_entity_poly.pdbx_seq_one_letter_code
_entity_poly.pdbx_strand_id
1 'polypeptide(L)'
;MQSDLATFSIISAVVSNIVSNVPAVLLFKPVVPLMQNANTLWLLLAVSTTFAGNLTLLGSVANLIVAESAKSRGVKLSFKEYLKAGIPVTVLTLLFSVIWFTLFF
;
A
#
# COMPACT_ATOMS: atom_id res chain seq x y z
N MET A 1 -9.72 7.71 -18.05
CA MET A 1 -8.53 8.40 -17.49
C MET A 1 -8.55 8.48 -15.97
N GLN A 2 -9.50 9.18 -15.31
CA GLN A 2 -9.57 9.19 -13.82
C GLN A 2 -9.89 7.80 -13.23
N SER A 3 -10.77 7.04 -13.89
CA SER A 3 -11.08 5.65 -13.56
C SER A 3 -9.86 4.73 -13.54
N ASP A 4 -8.85 5.03 -14.36
CA ASP A 4 -7.76 4.11 -14.67
C ASP A 4 -6.70 4.16 -13.56
N LEU A 5 -6.42 5.35 -13.02
CA LEU A 5 -5.51 5.53 -11.88
C LEU A 5 -6.08 4.92 -10.60
N ALA A 6 -7.36 5.17 -10.30
CA ALA A 6 -8.02 4.60 -9.14
C ALA A 6 -8.03 3.08 -9.19
N THR A 7 -8.36 2.50 -10.35
CA THR A 7 -8.37 1.04 -10.56
C THR A 7 -6.96 0.47 -10.39
N PHE A 8 -5.94 1.10 -10.98
CA PHE A 8 -4.55 0.66 -10.85
C PHE A 8 -4.06 0.72 -9.39
N SER A 9 -4.40 1.79 -8.66
CA SER A 9 -4.06 1.92 -7.23
C SER A 9 -4.71 0.82 -6.39
N ILE A 10 -5.99 0.52 -6.62
CA ILE A 10 -6.70 -0.55 -5.91
C ILE A 10 -6.08 -1.92 -6.21
N ILE A 11 -5.84 -2.23 -7.50
CA ILE A 11 -5.26 -3.52 -7.89
C ILE A 11 -3.86 -3.68 -7.28
N SER A 12 -3.00 -2.66 -7.41
CA SER A 12 -1.65 -2.71 -6.83
C SER A 12 -1.66 -2.82 -5.30
N ALA A 13 -2.59 -2.15 -4.61
CA ALA A 13 -2.74 -2.26 -3.17
C ALA A 13 -3.20 -3.65 -2.72
N VAL A 14 -4.14 -4.27 -3.45
CA VAL A 14 -4.60 -5.64 -3.19
C VAL A 14 -3.46 -6.63 -3.42
N VAL A 15 -2.78 -6.55 -4.56
CA VAL A 15 -1.64 -7.41 -4.88
C VAL A 15 -0.55 -7.26 -3.80
N SER A 16 -0.21 -6.04 -3.39
CA SER A 16 0.77 -5.78 -2.32
C SER A 16 0.41 -6.44 -1.00
N ASN A 17 -0.87 -6.47 -0.61
CA ASN A 17 -1.29 -7.15 0.61
C ASN A 17 -1.23 -8.68 0.52
N ILE A 18 -1.28 -9.25 -0.69
CA ILE A 18 -1.18 -10.70 -0.90
C ILE A 18 0.29 -11.14 -0.95
N VAL A 19 1.13 -10.43 -1.71
CA VAL A 19 2.50 -10.87 -2.00
C VAL A 19 3.61 -10.02 -1.36
N SER A 20 3.26 -8.98 -0.58
CA SER A 20 4.16 -7.92 -0.09
C SER A 20 4.57 -6.87 -1.14
N ASN A 21 5.07 -5.73 -0.67
CA ASN A 21 5.41 -4.57 -1.50
C ASN A 21 6.45 -4.90 -2.60
N VAL A 22 7.61 -5.47 -2.23
CA VAL A 22 8.69 -5.74 -3.19
C VAL A 22 8.26 -6.73 -4.30
N PRO A 23 7.66 -7.89 -3.97
CA PRO A 23 7.16 -8.80 -5.02
C PRO A 23 6.06 -8.18 -5.87
N ALA A 24 5.18 -7.36 -5.31
CA ALA A 24 4.16 -6.65 -6.08
C ALA A 24 4.82 -5.73 -7.13
N VAL A 25 5.80 -4.91 -6.74
CA VAL A 25 6.51 -4.03 -7.69
C VAL A 25 7.18 -4.84 -8.80
N LEU A 26 7.78 -5.99 -8.48
CA LEU A 26 8.37 -6.88 -9.47
C LEU A 26 7.33 -7.48 -10.44
N LEU A 27 6.12 -7.79 -9.98
CA LEU A 27 5.02 -8.26 -10.83
C LEU A 27 4.53 -7.19 -11.80
N PHE A 28 4.51 -5.92 -11.40
CA PHE A 28 4.09 -4.81 -12.25
C PHE A 28 5.20 -4.29 -13.17
N LYS A 29 6.47 -4.59 -12.87
CA LYS A 29 7.63 -4.15 -13.66
C LYS A 29 7.54 -4.39 -15.17
N PRO A 30 7.09 -5.55 -15.70
CA PRO A 30 6.97 -5.74 -17.14
C PRO A 30 5.75 -5.02 -17.76
N VAL A 31 4.75 -4.63 -16.95
CA VAL A 31 3.49 -4.07 -17.43
C VAL A 31 3.53 -2.55 -17.48
N VAL A 32 4.03 -1.89 -16.42
CA VAL A 32 4.03 -0.42 -16.30
C VAL A 32 4.67 0.30 -17.49
N PRO A 33 5.83 -0.14 -18.04
CA PRO A 33 6.44 0.51 -19.20
C PRO A 33 5.63 0.42 -20.50
N LEU A 34 4.69 -0.51 -20.59
CA LEU A 34 3.83 -0.70 -21.77
C LEU A 34 2.57 0.17 -21.71
N MET A 35 2.30 0.82 -20.58
CA MET A 35 1.12 1.64 -20.37
C MET A 35 1.38 3.11 -20.69
N GLN A 36 0.33 3.83 -21.07
CA GLN A 36 0.39 5.29 -21.15
C GLN A 36 0.68 5.88 -19.77
N ASN A 37 1.43 6.97 -19.71
CA ASN A 37 1.83 7.65 -18.47
C ASN A 37 2.64 6.75 -17.51
N ALA A 38 3.54 5.91 -18.04
CA ALA A 38 4.39 5.01 -17.26
C ALA A 38 5.10 5.69 -16.07
N ASN A 39 5.57 6.93 -16.21
CA ASN A 39 6.19 7.68 -15.12
C ASN A 39 5.21 7.92 -13.95
N THR A 40 3.99 8.36 -14.25
CA THR A 40 2.92 8.55 -13.24
C THR A 40 2.54 7.22 -12.60
N LEU A 41 2.45 6.15 -13.40
CA LEU A 41 2.12 4.81 -12.90
C LEU A 41 3.21 4.22 -12.01
N TRP A 42 4.49 4.49 -12.27
CA TRP A 42 5.58 4.11 -11.37
C TRP A 42 5.47 4.79 -10.00
N LEU A 43 5.16 6.09 -9.99
CA LEU A 43 4.95 6.84 -8.76
C LEU A 43 3.70 6.35 -8.01
N LEU A 44 2.60 6.16 -8.74
CA LEU A 44 1.35 5.67 -8.16
C LEU A 44 1.50 4.24 -7.63
N LEU A 45 2.23 3.38 -8.33
CA LEU A 45 2.56 2.02 -7.86
C LEU A 45 3.34 2.09 -6.55
N ALA A 46 4.43 2.87 -6.51
CA ALA A 46 5.27 3.00 -5.32
C ALA A 46 4.49 3.48 -4.10
N VAL A 47 3.62 4.48 -4.28
CA VAL A 47 2.79 5.01 -3.19
C VAL A 47 1.71 4.00 -2.78
N SER A 48 1.02 3.38 -3.74
CA SER A 48 -0.08 2.46 -3.47
C SER A 48 0.39 1.19 -2.77
N THR A 49 1.48 0.57 -3.22
CA THR A 49 2.01 -0.65 -2.60
C THR A 49 2.59 -0.39 -1.21
N THR A 50 3.15 0.80 -0.98
CA THR A 50 3.68 1.22 0.33
C THR A 50 2.56 1.49 1.33
N PHE A 51 1.54 2.27 0.96
CA PHE A 51 0.40 2.53 1.84
C PHE A 51 -0.43 1.29 2.12
N ALA A 52 -0.58 0.41 1.14
CA ALA A 52 -1.25 -0.87 1.30
C ALA A 52 -0.64 -1.74 2.42
N GLY A 53 0.67 -1.66 2.65
CA GLY A 53 1.35 -2.42 3.71
C GLY A 53 0.92 -2.04 5.13
N ASN A 54 0.23 -0.91 5.31
CA ASN A 54 -0.31 -0.50 6.62
C ASN A 54 -1.63 -1.19 6.97
N LEU A 55 -2.27 -1.90 6.03
CA LEU A 55 -3.62 -2.42 6.21
C LEU A 55 -3.72 -3.40 7.36
N THR A 56 -2.76 -4.33 7.43
CA THR A 56 -2.73 -5.39 8.44
C THR A 56 -1.37 -5.45 9.13
N LEU A 57 -1.34 -6.07 10.30
CA LEU A 57 -0.10 -6.28 11.05
C LEU A 57 0.93 -7.10 10.23
N LEU A 58 0.45 -7.99 9.35
CA LEU A 58 1.30 -8.82 8.49
C LEU A 58 1.66 -8.14 7.16
N GLY A 59 1.07 -6.97 6.85
CA GLY A 59 1.23 -6.29 5.56
C GLY A 59 2.63 -5.75 5.31
N SER A 60 3.47 -5.64 6.35
CA SER A 60 4.87 -5.24 6.23
C SER A 60 5.71 -5.81 7.36
N VAL A 61 6.97 -6.11 7.05
CA VAL A 61 7.99 -6.50 8.04
C VAL A 61 8.18 -5.39 9.08
N ALA A 62 8.04 -4.12 8.70
CA ALA A 62 8.15 -3.00 9.64
C ALA A 62 7.09 -3.07 10.76
N ASN A 63 5.86 -3.45 10.44
CA ASN A 63 4.77 -3.58 11.41
C ASN A 63 5.09 -4.70 12.43
N LEU A 64 5.67 -5.80 11.96
CA LEU A 64 6.13 -6.92 12.80
C LEU A 64 7.29 -6.53 13.71
N ILE A 65 8.28 -5.78 13.18
CA ILE A 65 9.40 -5.27 13.97
C ILE A 65 8.88 -4.39 15.12
N VAL A 66 7.96 -3.48 14.83
CA VAL A 66 7.37 -2.60 15.86
C VAL A 66 6.55 -3.41 16.87
N ALA A 67 5.76 -4.38 16.43
CA ALA A 67 4.97 -5.21 17.33
C ALA A 67 5.84 -6.09 18.25
N GLU A 68 6.93 -6.68 17.74
CA GLU A 68 7.86 -7.45 18.58
C GLU A 68 8.62 -6.53 19.54
N SER A 69 8.99 -5.33 19.10
CA SER A 69 9.58 -4.32 19.98
C SER A 69 8.62 -3.89 21.10
N ALA A 70 7.35 -3.66 20.78
CA ALA A 70 6.32 -3.32 21.76
C ALA A 70 6.11 -4.45 22.77
N LYS A 71 6.09 -5.70 22.30
CA LYS A 71 5.98 -6.90 23.14
C LYS A 71 7.15 -7.03 24.11
N SER A 72 8.38 -6.70 23.68
CA SER A 72 9.56 -6.66 24.57
C SER A 72 9.43 -5.65 25.73
N ARG A 73 8.56 -4.64 25.56
CA ARG A 73 8.23 -3.61 26.57
C ARG A 73 6.94 -3.90 27.34
N GLY A 74 6.38 -5.10 27.21
CA GLY A 74 5.13 -5.50 27.87
C GLY A 74 3.84 -5.03 27.19
N VAL A 75 3.93 -4.37 26.03
CA VAL A 75 2.76 -3.93 25.25
C VAL A 75 2.39 -5.02 24.24
N LYS A 76 1.25 -5.69 24.44
CA LYS A 76 0.75 -6.69 23.50
C LYS A 76 -0.13 -6.02 22.46
N LEU A 77 0.30 -6.05 21.20
CA LEU A 77 -0.49 -5.57 20.07
C LEU A 77 -1.15 -6.76 19.37
N SER A 78 -2.45 -6.95 19.55
CA SER A 78 -3.18 -7.99 18.83
C SER A 78 -3.46 -7.56 17.38
N PHE A 79 -3.68 -8.55 16.51
CA PHE A 79 -4.04 -8.32 15.10
C PHE A 79 -5.29 -7.42 14.98
N LYS A 80 -6.31 -7.64 15.83
CA LYS A 80 -7.53 -6.83 15.82
C LYS A 80 -7.32 -5.40 16.30
N GLU A 81 -6.46 -5.18 17.28
CA GLU A 81 -6.12 -3.83 17.75
C GLU A 81 -5.37 -3.04 16.68
N TYR A 82 -4.44 -3.70 15.98
CA TYR A 82 -3.75 -3.09 14.86
C TYR A 82 -4.73 -2.67 13.76
N LEU A 83 -5.68 -3.54 13.38
CA LEU A 83 -6.67 -3.25 12.33
C LEU A 83 -7.50 -1.99 12.59
N LYS A 84 -7.77 -1.64 13.85
CA LYS A 84 -8.51 -0.42 14.21
C LYS A 84 -7.83 0.85 13.71
N ALA A 85 -6.50 0.85 13.63
CA ALA A 85 -5.71 1.93 13.04
C ALA A 85 -5.33 1.64 11.59
N GLY A 86 -4.92 0.41 11.27
CA GLY A 86 -4.42 0.02 9.95
C GLY A 86 -5.44 0.22 8.83
N ILE A 87 -6.72 -0.15 9.05
CA ILE A 87 -7.78 0.04 8.05
C ILE A 87 -8.00 1.52 7.74
N PRO A 88 -8.36 2.39 8.70
CA PRO A 88 -8.63 3.79 8.39
C PRO A 88 -7.39 4.51 7.84
N VAL A 89 -6.18 4.24 8.36
CA VAL A 89 -4.95 4.85 7.84
C VAL A 89 -4.72 4.47 6.38
N THR A 90 -4.87 3.19 6.03
CA THR A 90 -4.66 2.72 4.65
C THR A 90 -5.70 3.30 3.70
N VAL A 91 -6.98 3.31 4.09
CA VAL A 91 -8.06 3.84 3.26
C VAL A 91 -7.87 5.34 3.03
N LEU A 92 -7.60 6.12 4.07
CA LEU A 92 -7.44 7.57 3.97
C LEU A 92 -6.21 7.94 3.14
N THR A 93 -5.09 7.25 3.33
CA THR A 93 -3.84 7.53 2.59
C THR A 93 -3.94 7.12 1.12
N LEU A 94 -4.58 5.98 0.80
CA LEU A 94 -4.84 5.58 -0.59
C LEU A 94 -5.82 6.53 -1.28
N LEU A 95 -6.91 6.92 -0.61
CA LEU A 95 -7.85 7.90 -1.15
C LEU A 95 -7.15 9.24 -1.44
N PHE A 96 -6.36 9.73 -0.48
CA PHE A 96 -5.58 10.95 -0.66
C PHE A 96 -4.61 10.82 -1.84
N SER A 97 -3.90 9.70 -1.95
CA SER A 97 -3.00 9.42 -3.08
C SER A 97 -3.75 9.51 -4.41
N VAL A 98 -4.86 8.77 -4.57
CA VAL A 98 -5.63 8.76 -5.82
C VAL A 98 -6.13 10.17 -6.18
N ILE A 99 -6.66 10.92 -5.20
CA ILE A 99 -7.11 12.30 -5.41
C ILE A 99 -5.94 13.19 -5.85
N TRP A 100 -4.81 13.12 -5.16
CA TRP A 100 -3.61 13.90 -5.48
C TRP A 100 -3.12 13.61 -6.90
N PHE A 101 -2.95 12.35 -7.27
CA PHE A 101 -2.52 11.97 -8.62
C PHE A 101 -3.52 12.41 -9.68
N THR A 102 -4.83 12.36 -9.39
CA THR A 102 -5.86 12.79 -10.34
C THR A 102 -5.88 14.32 -10.56
N LEU A 103 -5.47 15.11 -9.57
CA LEU A 103 -5.48 16.57 -9.66
C LEU A 103 -4.19 17.15 -10.24
N PHE A 104 -3.05 16.49 -10.05
CA PHE A 104 -1.73 17.04 -10.35
C PHE A 104 -0.96 16.32 -11.47
N PHE A 105 -1.45 15.18 -11.96
CA PHE A 105 -0.86 14.40 -13.06
C PHE A 105 -1.88 14.07 -14.13
#